data_AF-A0AAW5Z5L5-F1
#
_entry.id   AF-A0AAW5Z5L5-F1
#
_cell.length_a   1.000
_cell.length_b   1.000
_cell.length_c   1.000
_cell.angle_alpha   90.00
_cell.angle_beta   90.00
_cell.angle_gamma   90.00
#
_symmetry.space_group_name_H-M   'P 1'
#
loop_
_entity.id
_entity.type
_entity.pdbx_description
1 polymer ?
#
loop_
_entity_poly.entity_id
_entity_poly.type
_entity_poly.pdbx_seq_one_letter_code
_entity_poly.pdbx_strand_id
1 'polypeptide(L)'
;MHNDKTTKLIVSLNKLTVQKMINWMAIDAPENLVNGTQDIIQVVFHAKYKEKDFVIYSRKYRYYFDEHEWSWAEGLVLAIVTPSYKTLWETFEQTQALRDLFNSVSKQASGFNDIVEDLLNI
;
A
#
# COMPACT_ATOMS: atom_id res chain seq x y z
N MET A 1 17.78 -7.91 12.44
CA MET A 1 16.67 -8.39 13.28
C MET A 1 15.39 -7.86 12.64
N HIS A 2 14.66 -8.71 11.92
CA HIS A 2 13.41 -8.34 11.23
C HIS A 2 12.46 -7.70 12.27
N ASN A 3 11.84 -6.56 11.97
CA ASN A 3 10.95 -5.89 12.92
C ASN A 3 9.63 -6.67 13.02
N ASP A 4 9.64 -7.73 13.82
CA ASP A 4 8.57 -8.70 14.02
C ASP A 4 7.19 -8.04 14.26
N LYS A 5 7.16 -6.88 14.91
CA LYS A 5 5.92 -6.10 15.13
C LYS A 5 5.34 -5.55 13.83
N THR A 6 6.18 -5.01 12.94
CA THR A 6 5.76 -4.50 11.63
C THR A 6 5.21 -5.63 10.76
N THR A 7 5.91 -6.76 10.69
CA THR A 7 5.43 -7.93 9.95
C THR A 7 4.11 -8.43 10.50
N LYS A 8 3.95 -8.52 11.83
CA LYS A 8 2.68 -8.91 12.48
C LYS A 8 1.54 -7.94 12.19
N LEU A 9 1.81 -6.63 12.13
CA LEU A 9 0.83 -5.63 11.73
C LEU A 9 0.36 -5.87 10.29
N ILE A 10 1.30 -6.02 9.35
CA ILE A 10 1.00 -6.25 7.93
C ILE A 10 0.17 -7.53 7.75
N VAL A 11 0.58 -8.63 8.39
CA VAL A 11 -0.16 -9.91 8.35
C VAL A 11 -1.57 -9.75 8.93
N SER A 12 -1.72 -8.99 10.01
CA SER A 12 -3.03 -8.73 10.61
C SER A 12 -3.92 -7.89 9.70
N LEU A 13 -3.40 -6.83 9.08
CA LEU A 13 -4.12 -6.03 8.09
C LEU A 13 -4.55 -6.87 6.90
N ASN A 14 -3.68 -7.76 6.40
CA ASN A 14 -4.01 -8.64 5.29
C ASN A 14 -5.16 -9.58 5.66
N LYS A 15 -5.11 -10.20 6.84
CA LYS A 15 -6.19 -11.05 7.35
C LYS A 15 -7.52 -10.28 7.41
N LEU A 16 -7.52 -9.08 7.98
CA LEU A 16 -8.72 -8.24 8.07
C LEU A 16 -9.25 -7.83 6.68
N THR A 17 -8.37 -7.58 5.72
CA THR A 17 -8.71 -7.24 4.32
C THR A 17 -9.38 -8.42 3.62
N VAL A 18 -8.78 -9.61 3.68
CA VAL A 18 -9.33 -10.84 3.09
C VAL A 18 -10.68 -11.22 3.73
N GLN A 19 -10.84 -10.97 5.02
CA GLN A 19 -12.09 -11.20 5.75
C GLN A 19 -13.16 -10.11 5.51
N LYS A 20 -12.93 -9.17 4.57
CA LYS A 20 -13.80 -8.02 4.27
C LYS A 20 -14.13 -7.16 5.52
N MET A 21 -13.28 -7.19 6.55
CA MET A 21 -13.42 -6.36 7.78
C MET A 21 -12.77 -4.99 7.66
N ILE A 22 -11.84 -4.83 6.71
CA ILE A 22 -11.31 -3.54 6.28
C ILE A 22 -11.64 -3.41 4.80
N ASN A 23 -12.16 -2.23 4.43
CA ASN A 23 -12.40 -1.87 3.05
C ASN A 23 -11.37 -0.85 2.58
N TRP A 24 -10.71 -1.16 1.48
CA TRP A 24 -9.74 -0.28 0.84
C TRP A 24 -10.36 0.40 -0.37
N MET A 25 -10.11 1.70 -0.50
CA MET A 25 -10.58 2.51 -1.63
C MET A 25 -9.37 3.01 -2.42
N ALA A 26 -9.42 2.85 -3.74
CA ALA A 26 -8.46 3.49 -4.63
C ALA A 26 -8.72 5.00 -4.64
N ILE A 27 -7.67 5.79 -4.44
CA ILE A 27 -7.69 7.24 -4.51
C ILE A 27 -6.54 7.71 -5.40
N ASP A 28 -6.70 8.90 -5.98
CA ASP A 28 -5.59 9.60 -6.62
C ASP A 28 -4.51 9.91 -5.57
N ALA A 29 -3.24 9.92 -6.00
CA ALA A 29 -2.11 10.21 -5.13
C ALA A 29 -2.25 11.61 -4.53
N PRO A 30 -2.48 11.74 -3.20
CA PRO A 30 -2.69 13.05 -2.59
C PRO A 30 -1.40 13.88 -2.65
N GLU A 31 -1.51 15.19 -2.87
CA GLU A 31 -0.35 16.09 -2.99
C GLU A 31 0.64 15.94 -1.82
N ASN A 32 0.13 15.84 -0.59
CA ASN A 32 0.98 15.68 0.61
C ASN A 32 1.74 14.35 0.69
N LEU A 33 1.39 13.36 -0.13
CA LEU A 33 2.10 12.09 -0.25
C LEU A 33 3.20 12.13 -1.32
N VAL A 34 3.04 13.00 -2.33
CA VAL A 34 3.97 13.12 -3.48
C VAL A 34 4.92 14.31 -3.36
N ASN A 35 4.51 15.39 -2.67
CA ASN A 35 5.26 16.64 -2.59
C ASN A 35 6.63 16.45 -1.94
N GLY A 36 7.65 17.00 -2.59
CA GLY A 36 9.05 16.91 -2.13
C GLY A 36 9.81 15.68 -2.61
N THR A 37 9.20 14.83 -3.44
CA THR A 37 9.84 13.66 -4.05
C THR A 37 9.81 13.73 -5.58
N GLN A 38 10.70 13.02 -6.25
CA GLN A 38 10.62 12.76 -7.70
C GLN A 38 9.96 11.40 -7.99
N ASP A 39 9.32 10.83 -6.98
CA ASP A 39 8.75 9.49 -7.05
C ASP A 39 7.44 9.52 -7.83
N ILE A 40 7.17 8.44 -8.56
CA ILE A 40 5.92 8.26 -9.29
C ILE A 40 5.06 7.30 -8.47
N ILE A 41 3.93 7.80 -7.96
CA ILE A 41 2.91 7.02 -7.25
C ILE A 41 1.69 6.92 -8.17
N GLN A 42 1.39 5.71 -8.65
CA GLN A 42 0.31 5.51 -9.64
C GLN A 42 -1.07 5.35 -9.02
N VAL A 43 -1.16 4.55 -7.96
CA VAL A 43 -2.41 4.29 -7.24
C VAL A 43 -2.11 4.24 -5.76
N VAL A 44 -2.97 4.90 -4.99
CA VAL A 44 -2.95 4.83 -3.53
C VAL A 44 -4.23 4.14 -3.08
N PHE A 45 -4.09 3.14 -2.22
CA PHE A 45 -5.23 2.53 -1.57
C PHE A 45 -5.31 3.05 -0.14
N HIS A 46 -6.46 3.63 0.20
CA HIS A 46 -6.77 4.16 1.53
C HIS A 46 -7.68 3.18 2.27
N ALA A 47 -7.40 2.92 3.55
CA ALA A 47 -8.37 2.33 4.46
C ALA A 47 -8.30 2.96 5.86
N LYS A 48 -9.45 3.04 6.53
CA LYS A 48 -9.52 3.42 7.94
C LYS A 48 -9.70 2.18 8.81
N TYR A 49 -8.85 2.03 9.82
CA TYR A 49 -9.01 1.01 10.86
C TYR A 49 -8.94 1.66 12.25
N LYS A 50 -10.07 1.61 12.97
CA LYS A 50 -10.29 2.42 14.19
C LYS A 50 -10.07 3.91 13.86
N GLU A 51 -9.29 4.64 14.67
CA GLU A 51 -8.97 6.06 14.47
C GLU A 51 -7.67 6.30 13.68
N LYS A 52 -7.29 5.36 12.81
CA LYS A 52 -6.04 5.44 12.03
C LYS A 52 -6.33 5.27 10.55
N ASP A 53 -5.82 6.21 9.76
CA ASP A 53 -5.83 6.17 8.30
C ASP A 53 -4.56 5.46 7.83
N PHE A 54 -4.75 4.39 7.07
CA PHE A 54 -3.70 3.63 6.41
C PHE A 54 -3.72 3.92 4.92
N VAL A 55 -2.53 4.02 4.34
CA VAL A 55 -2.37 4.01 2.89
C VAL A 55 -1.36 2.94 2.50
N ILE A 56 -1.61 2.27 1.38
CA ILE A 56 -0.63 1.38 0.74
C ILE A 56 -0.55 1.71 -0.75
N TYR A 57 0.67 1.78 -1.27
CA TYR A 57 0.91 2.17 -2.66
C TYR A 57 2.22 1.58 -3.17
N SER A 58 2.34 1.50 -4.50
CA SER A 58 3.61 1.29 -5.18
C SER A 58 4.20 2.64 -5.56
N ARG A 59 5.50 2.83 -5.31
CA ARG A 59 6.27 3.98 -5.77
C ARG A 59 7.35 3.53 -6.74
N LYS A 60 7.54 4.29 -7.81
CA LYS A 60 8.76 4.22 -8.63
C LYS A 60 9.69 5.35 -8.25
N TYR A 61 10.92 5.02 -7.91
CA TYR A 61 11.93 5.98 -7.45
C TYR A 61 13.24 5.77 -8.21
N ARG A 62 14.09 6.80 -8.23
CA ARG A 62 15.41 6.69 -8.86
C ARG A 62 16.37 6.00 -7.90
N TYR A 63 16.92 4.87 -8.32
CA TYR A 63 18.02 4.20 -7.64
C TYR A 63 19.33 4.56 -8.33
N TYR A 64 20.14 5.37 -7.65
CA TYR A 64 21.40 5.88 -8.15
C TYR A 64 22.52 4.84 -7.88
N PHE A 65 23.24 4.48 -8.94
CA PHE A 65 24.46 3.68 -8.85
C PHE A 65 25.69 4.58 -8.64
N ASP A 66 25.64 5.79 -9.21
CA ASP A 66 26.57 6.89 -8.98
C ASP A 66 25.84 8.25 -9.10
N GLU A 67 26.57 9.37 -9.22
CA GLU A 67 25.99 10.72 -9.32
C GLU A 67 25.18 11.00 -10.60
N HIS A 68 25.37 10.21 -11.66
CA HIS A 68 24.78 10.44 -12.99
C HIS A 68 24.03 9.22 -13.56
N GLU A 69 24.34 8.03 -13.08
CA GLU A 69 23.77 6.75 -13.46
C GLU A 69 22.73 6.32 -12.44
N TRP A 70 21.50 6.15 -12.91
CA TRP A 70 20.40 5.65 -12.11
C TRP A 70 19.47 4.78 -12.95
N SER A 71 18.72 3.92 -12.26
CA SER A 71 17.61 3.17 -12.85
C SER A 71 16.32 3.42 -12.07
N TRP A 72 15.19 3.20 -12.73
CA TRP A 72 13.91 3.16 -12.03
C TRP A 72 13.84 1.90 -11.18
N ALA A 73 13.70 2.08 -9.88
CA ALA A 73 13.35 1.02 -8.94
C ALA A 73 11.88 1.16 -8.56
N GLU A 74 11.28 0.05 -8.13
CA GLU A 74 9.91 0.01 -7.63
C GLU A 74 9.89 -0.56 -6.22
N GLY A 75 9.03 -0.01 -5.37
CA GLY A 75 8.86 -0.49 -4.01
C GLY A 75 7.47 -0.24 -3.48
N LEU A 76 6.97 -1.19 -2.70
CA LEU A 76 5.74 -1.04 -1.95
C LEU A 76 5.97 -0.23 -0.67
N VAL A 77 5.02 0.62 -0.32
CA VAL A 77 4.99 1.40 0.91
C VAL A 77 3.66 1.17 1.60
N LEU A 78 3.70 0.86 2.90
CA LEU A 78 2.56 0.95 3.81
C LEU A 78 2.83 2.10 4.77
N ALA A 79 1.87 3.01 4.92
CA ALA A 79 1.98 4.16 5.82
C ALA A 79 0.73 4.36 6.67
N ILE A 80 0.93 4.93 7.86
CA ILE A 80 -0.12 5.57 8.66
C ILE A 80 -0.02 7.06 8.39
N VAL A 81 -1.15 7.68 8.04
CA VAL A 81 -1.21 9.09 7.68
C VAL A 81 -2.15 9.87 8.60
N THR A 82 -1.98 11.18 8.61
CA THR A 82 -3.01 12.11 9.12
C THR A 82 -4.20 12.15 8.14
N PRO A 83 -5.36 12.71 8.54
CA PRO A 83 -6.47 12.95 7.61
C PRO A 83 -6.09 13.82 6.40
N SER A 84 -5.01 14.61 6.52
CA SER A 84 -4.43 15.41 5.43
C SER A 84 -3.36 14.68 4.61
N TYR A 85 -3.24 13.36 4.75
CA TYR A 85 -2.26 12.51 4.06
C TYR A 85 -0.78 12.77 4.37
N LYS A 86 -0.47 13.54 5.43
CA LYS A 86 0.90 13.61 5.95
C LYS A 86 1.30 12.29 6.61
N THR A 87 2.41 11.70 6.21
CA THR A 87 2.96 10.46 6.78
C THR A 87 3.35 10.64 8.25
N LEU A 88 2.80 9.79 9.12
CA LEU A 88 3.17 9.68 10.54
C LEU A 88 4.14 8.51 10.79
N TRP A 89 3.98 7.44 10.02
CA TRP A 89 4.83 6.26 10.07
C TRP A 89 4.74 5.55 8.72
N GLU A 90 5.84 4.94 8.27
CA GLU A 90 5.85 4.14 7.05
C GLU A 90 6.81 2.95 7.16
N THR A 91 6.56 1.95 6.31
CA THR A 91 7.50 0.87 6.02
C THR A 91 7.55 0.62 4.53
N PHE A 92 8.77 0.43 4.03
CA PHE A 92 9.06 0.12 2.63
C PHE A 92 9.97 -1.11 2.52
N GLU A 93 10.02 -1.93 3.57
CA GLU A 93 10.72 -3.22 3.53
C GLU A 93 9.97 -4.15 2.58
N GLN A 94 10.66 -4.56 1.50
CA GLN A 94 10.10 -5.40 0.43
C GLN A 94 9.95 -6.85 0.88
N THR A 95 9.12 -7.08 1.90
CA THR A 95 8.81 -8.38 2.51
C THR A 95 7.69 -9.09 1.76
N GLN A 96 7.60 -10.41 1.90
CA GLN A 96 6.47 -11.18 1.35
C GLN A 96 5.14 -10.72 1.94
N ALA A 97 5.10 -10.43 3.25
CA ALA A 97 3.91 -9.96 3.92
C ALA A 97 3.36 -8.66 3.30
N LEU A 98 4.24 -7.71 2.96
CA LEU A 98 3.81 -6.45 2.34
C LEU A 98 3.27 -6.66 0.92
N ARG A 99 3.89 -7.56 0.15
CA ARG A 99 3.39 -7.96 -1.18
C ARG A 99 2.03 -8.63 -1.09
N ASP A 100 1.85 -9.55 -0.15
CA ASP A 100 0.57 -10.25 0.05
C ASP A 100 -0.55 -9.28 0.40
N LEU A 101 -0.28 -8.32 1.31
CA LEU A 101 -1.23 -7.26 1.64
C LEU A 101 -1.58 -6.44 0.39
N PHE A 102 -0.59 -5.95 -0.35
CA PHE A 102 -0.82 -5.13 -1.54
C PHE A 102 -1.66 -5.86 -2.61
N ASN A 103 -1.40 -7.14 -2.81
CA ASN A 103 -2.17 -7.97 -3.74
C ASN A 103 -3.63 -8.12 -3.28
N SER A 104 -3.86 -8.42 -2.00
CA SER A 104 -5.21 -8.52 -1.44
C SER A 104 -5.98 -7.19 -1.55
N VAL A 105 -5.31 -6.08 -1.25
CA VAL A 105 -5.88 -4.73 -1.36
C VAL A 105 -6.24 -4.40 -2.81
N SER A 106 -5.32 -4.63 -3.76
CA SER A 106 -5.55 -4.38 -5.18
C SER A 106 -6.70 -5.24 -5.73
N LYS A 107 -6.78 -6.50 -5.30
CA LYS A 107 -7.87 -7.42 -5.68
C LYS A 107 -9.21 -6.99 -5.10
N GLN A 108 -9.23 -6.50 -3.85
CA GLN A 108 -10.45 -5.99 -3.23
C GLN A 108 -10.91 -4.69 -3.93
N ALA A 109 -10.02 -3.71 -4.05
CA ALA A 109 -10.35 -2.38 -4.59
C ALA A 109 -10.72 -2.40 -6.09
N SER A 110 -10.28 -3.42 -6.84
CA SER A 110 -10.64 -3.58 -8.25
C SER A 110 -12.03 -4.18 -8.48
N GLY A 111 -12.73 -4.64 -7.44
CA GLY A 111 -13.99 -5.37 -7.59
C GLY A 111 -13.81 -6.77 -8.20
N PHE A 112 -12.58 -7.27 -8.27
CA PHE A 112 -12.30 -8.58 -8.87
C PHE A 112 -13.09 -9.71 -8.20
N ASN A 113 -13.22 -9.68 -6.87
CA ASN A 113 -13.99 -10.70 -6.17
C ASN A 113 -15.47 -10.67 -6.58
N ASP A 114 -16.05 -9.48 -6.74
CA ASP A 114 -17.45 -9.32 -7.12
C ASP A 114 -17.68 -9.86 -8.54
N ILE A 115 -16.76 -9.59 -9.46
CA ILE A 115 -16.79 -10.15 -10.82
C ILE A 115 -16.67 -11.68 -10.80
N VAL A 116 -15.79 -12.23 -9.95
CA VAL A 116 -15.62 -13.69 -9.85
C VAL A 116 -16.85 -14.36 -9.25
N GLU A 117 -17.41 -13.81 -8.18
CA GLU A 117 -18.65 -14.30 -7.54
C GLU A 117 -19.81 -14.27 -8.55
N ASP A 118 -19.97 -13.17 -9.32
CA ASP A 118 -20.99 -13.03 -10.36
C ASP A 118 -20.81 -14.01 -11.53
N LEU A 119 -19.59 -14.14 -12.07
CA LEU A 119 -19.34 -14.99 -13.24
C LEU A 119 -19.34 -16.49 -12.93
N LEU A 120 -18.92 -16.88 -11.72
CA LEU A 120 -18.76 -18.29 -11.34
C LEU A 120 -19.93 -18.84 -10.52
N ASN A 121 -20.91 -18.01 -10.13
CA ASN A 121 -22.06 -18.39 -9.27
C ASN A 121 -21.62 -19.08 -7.95
N ILE A 122 -20.54 -18.60 -7.34
CA ILE A 122 -19.99 -19.11 -6.07
C ILE A 122 -19.97 -18.02 -4.99
#